data_AF-A0A453JAS5-F1
#
_entry.id   AF-A0A453JAS5-F1
#
_cell.length_a   1.000
_cell.length_b   1.000
_cell.length_c   1.000
_cell.angle_alpha   90.00
_cell.angle_beta   90.00
_cell.angle_gamma   90.00
#
_symmetry.space_group_name_H-M   'P 1'
#
loop_
_entity.id
_entity.type
_entity.pdbx_description
1 polymer ?
#
loop_
_entity_poly.entity_id
_entity_poly.type
_entity_poly.pdbx_seq_one_letter_code
_entity_poly.pdbx_strand_id
1 'polypeptide(L)'
;LILTFSSRAEIARFVDTLRNPSSVLRACAAFALLQFTMPAGRHAVHHAALLQKAGASRVLRWAAAAATAPIEAKIFARIVLRNLELHQAGPSS
;
A
#
# COMPACT_ATOMS: atom_id res chain seq x y z
N LEU A 1 8.53 -14.64 0.36
CA LEU A 1 8.10 -13.85 1.54
C LEU A 1 6.71 -13.28 1.23
N ILE A 2 5.59 -13.96 1.50
CA ILE A 2 4.97 -14.27 2.81
C ILE A 2 4.86 -13.05 3.72
N LEU A 3 3.89 -12.17 3.41
CA LEU A 3 3.29 -11.25 4.37
C LEU A 3 1.76 -11.42 4.27
N THR A 4 1.26 -12.60 4.65
CA THR A 4 -0.18 -12.96 4.54
C THR A 4 -0.98 -12.71 5.83
N PHE A 5 -0.30 -12.31 6.90
CA PHE A 5 -0.89 -11.99 8.20
C PHE A 5 -0.26 -10.70 8.72
N SER A 6 -0.95 -9.58 8.56
CA SER A 6 -0.53 -8.33 9.18
C SER A 6 -1.72 -7.64 9.81
N SER A 7 -1.54 -7.29 11.08
CA SER A 7 -2.49 -6.56 11.89
C SER A 7 -2.67 -5.14 11.36
N ARG A 8 -3.78 -4.49 11.74
CA ARG A 8 -4.01 -3.08 11.40
C ARG A 8 -2.86 -2.17 11.85
N ALA A 9 -2.27 -2.43 13.01
CA ALA A 9 -1.17 -1.64 13.56
C ALA A 9 0.09 -1.73 12.67
N GLU A 10 0.40 -2.92 12.16
CA GLU A 10 1.54 -3.11 11.25
C GLU A 10 1.33 -2.42 9.91
N ILE A 11 0.12 -2.51 9.35
CA ILE A 11 -0.24 -1.79 8.11
C ILE A 11 -0.10 -0.27 8.30
N ALA A 12 -0.60 0.27 9.42
CA ALA A 12 -0.47 1.69 9.73
C ALA A 12 1.00 2.12 9.80
N ARG A 13 1.86 1.31 10.45
CA ARG A 13 3.29 1.58 10.51
C ARG A 13 3.94 1.64 9.12
N PHE A 14 3.57 0.76 8.19
CA PHE A 14 4.08 0.83 6.82
C PHE A 14 3.58 2.08 6.09
N VAL A 15 2.33 2.48 6.29
CA VAL A 15 1.79 3.72 5.72
C VAL A 15 2.56 4.93 6.25
N ASP A 16 2.87 4.99 7.54
CA ASP A 16 3.67 6.08 8.11
C ASP A 16 5.11 6.07 7.59
N THR A 17 5.67 4.88 7.36
CA THR A 17 7.03 4.71 6.81
C THR A 17 7.16 5.26 5.38
N LEU A 18 6.07 5.43 4.62
CA LEU A 18 6.10 6.10 3.31
C LEU A 18 6.54 7.56 3.39
N ARG A 19 6.43 8.20 4.57
CA ARG A 19 6.85 9.60 4.80
C ARG A 19 8.28 9.72 5.32
N ASN A 20 8.99 8.60 5.47
CA ASN A 20 10.35 8.60 6.00
C ASN A 20 11.33 9.30 5.04
N PRO A 21 12.32 10.08 5.54
CA PRO A 21 13.33 10.69 4.68
C PRO A 21 14.18 9.66 3.93
N SER A 22 14.36 8.46 4.46
CA SER A 22 15.11 7.38 3.81
C SER A 22 14.37 6.87 2.56
N SER A 23 15.04 6.93 1.42
CA SER A 23 14.59 6.34 0.16
C SER A 23 14.36 4.83 0.25
N VAL A 24 15.27 4.12 0.90
CA VAL A 24 15.21 2.65 1.07
C VAL A 24 13.99 2.27 1.89
N LEU A 25 13.75 2.93 3.03
CA LEU A 25 12.61 2.61 3.87
C LEU A 25 11.27 2.86 3.17
N ARG A 26 11.18 3.95 2.37
CA ARG A 26 10.00 4.21 1.54
C ARG A 26 9.75 3.12 0.51
N ALA A 27 10.80 2.65 -0.17
CA ALA A 27 10.69 1.58 -1.16
C ALA A 27 10.26 0.26 -0.50
N CYS A 28 10.87 -0.12 0.62
CA CYS A 28 10.49 -1.31 1.39
C CYS A 28 9.04 -1.25 1.88
N ALA A 29 8.61 -0.09 2.40
CA ALA A 29 7.23 0.09 2.84
C ALA A 29 6.24 -0.03 1.67
N ALA A 30 6.51 0.65 0.55
CA ALA A 30 5.66 0.57 -0.63
C ALA A 30 5.57 -0.87 -1.19
N PHE A 31 6.70 -1.58 -1.20
CA PHE A 31 6.73 -2.99 -1.60
C PHE A 31 5.93 -3.90 -0.67
N ALA A 32 6.07 -3.73 0.65
CA ALA A 32 5.27 -4.50 1.62
C ALA A 32 3.76 -4.27 1.43
N LEU A 33 3.35 -3.00 1.23
CA LEU A 33 1.96 -2.65 0.94
C LEU A 33 1.45 -3.25 -0.37
N LEU A 34 2.31 -3.35 -1.39
CA LEU A 34 1.99 -4.06 -2.62
C LEU A 34 1.69 -5.54 -2.34
N GLN A 35 2.54 -6.22 -1.57
CA GLN A 35 2.32 -7.63 -1.24
C GLN A 35 0.98 -7.87 -0.53
N PHE A 36 0.53 -6.95 0.33
CA PHE A 36 -0.76 -7.05 1.01
C PHE A 36 -1.98 -6.87 0.10
N THR A 37 -1.81 -6.18 -1.02
CA THR A 37 -2.92 -5.77 -1.90
C THR A 37 -2.89 -6.48 -3.26
N MET A 38 -2.00 -7.46 -3.44
CA MET A 38 -1.96 -8.26 -4.67
C MET A 38 -3.30 -8.99 -4.88
N PRO A 39 -3.96 -8.84 -6.05
CA PRO A 39 -5.29 -9.42 -6.31
C PRO A 39 -5.40 -10.95 -6.13
N ALA A 40 -4.28 -11.67 -6.23
CA ALA A 40 -4.21 -13.12 -6.02
C ALA A 40 -4.08 -13.54 -4.55
N GLY A 41 -3.97 -12.59 -3.61
CA GLY A 41 -3.82 -12.87 -2.19
C GLY A 41 -5.15 -13.23 -1.52
N ARG A 42 -5.18 -14.35 -0.78
CA ARG A 42 -6.37 -14.81 -0.02
C ARG A 42 -6.99 -13.74 0.89
N HIS A 43 -6.19 -12.79 1.37
CA HIS A 43 -6.62 -11.72 2.28
C HIS A 43 -6.54 -10.31 1.67
N ALA A 44 -6.37 -10.18 0.34
CA ALA A 44 -6.14 -8.89 -0.31
C ALA A 44 -7.28 -7.88 -0.07
N VAL A 45 -8.53 -8.33 -0.13
CA VAL A 45 -9.72 -7.51 0.16
C VAL A 45 -9.71 -7.01 1.61
N HIS A 46 -9.34 -7.87 2.57
CA HIS A 46 -9.27 -7.50 3.98
C HIS A 46 -8.17 -6.45 4.23
N HIS A 47 -6.98 -6.65 3.67
CA HIS A 47 -5.88 -5.70 3.80
C HIS A 47 -6.16 -4.37 3.09
N ALA A 48 -6.82 -4.40 1.93
CA ALA A 48 -7.27 -3.20 1.23
C ALA A 48 -8.25 -2.40 2.08
N ALA A 49 -9.21 -3.06 2.73
CA ALA A 49 -10.15 -2.40 3.65
C ALA A 49 -9.43 -1.79 4.88
N LEU A 50 -8.43 -2.47 5.43
CA LEU A 50 -7.62 -1.93 6.53
C LEU A 50 -6.80 -0.70 6.10
N LEU A 51 -6.18 -0.74 4.91
CA LEU A 51 -5.44 0.39 4.32
C LEU A 51 -6.31 1.62 4.13
N GLN A 52 -7.53 1.43 3.63
CA GLN A 52 -8.49 2.52 3.47
C GLN A 52 -8.89 3.13 4.81
N LYS A 53 -9.21 2.29 5.81
CA LYS A 53 -9.52 2.74 7.18
C LYS A 53 -8.35 3.49 7.83
N ALA A 54 -7.12 3.17 7.45
CA ALA A 54 -5.91 3.89 7.89
C ALA A 54 -5.66 5.19 7.10
N GLY A 55 -6.53 5.57 6.15
CA GLY A 55 -6.35 6.77 5.33
C GLY A 55 -5.16 6.68 4.35
N ALA A 56 -4.74 5.46 3.99
CA ALA A 56 -3.53 5.21 3.22
C ALA A 56 -3.57 5.85 1.82
N SER A 57 -4.75 5.99 1.20
CA SER A 57 -4.89 6.53 -0.16
C SER A 57 -4.28 7.93 -0.32
N ARG A 58 -4.40 8.80 0.69
CA ARG A 58 -3.78 10.13 0.66
C ARG A 58 -2.25 10.03 0.69
N VAL A 59 -1.72 9.16 1.54
CA VAL A 59 -0.28 8.98 1.71
C VAL A 59 0.35 8.32 0.50
N LEU A 60 -0.32 7.34 -0.10
CA LEU A 60 0.12 6.68 -1.32
C LEU A 60 0.13 7.63 -2.51
N ARG A 61 -0.86 8.54 -2.64
CA ARG A 61 -0.85 9.57 -3.69
C ARG A 61 0.33 10.51 -3.52
N TRP A 62 0.59 10.96 -2.29
CA TRP A 62 1.77 11.77 -1.99
C TRP A 62 3.06 11.02 -2.33
N ALA A 63 3.19 9.75 -1.92
CA ALA A 63 4.36 8.93 -2.19
C ALA A 63 4.59 8.69 -3.69
N ALA A 64 3.53 8.49 -4.46
CA ALA A 64 3.58 8.35 -5.91
C ALA A 64 4.00 9.64 -6.63
N ALA A 65 3.64 10.80 -6.07
CA ALA A 65 3.96 12.12 -6.63
C ALA A 65 5.31 12.68 -6.15
N ALA A 66 5.89 12.14 -5.08
CA ALA A 66 7.13 12.66 -4.49
C ALA A 66 8.28 12.67 -5.51
N ALA A 67 8.83 13.86 -5.78
CA ALA A 67 9.94 14.05 -6.71
C ALA A 67 11.22 13.36 -6.22
N THR A 68 11.39 13.26 -4.91
CA THR A 68 12.58 12.69 -4.25
C THR A 68 12.45 11.20 -3.92
N ALA A 69 11.35 10.54 -4.31
CA ALA A 69 11.15 9.12 -4.07
C ALA A 69 11.83 8.26 -5.15
N PRO A 70 12.38 7.09 -4.79
CA PRO A 70 12.83 6.09 -5.76
C PRO A 70 11.73 5.73 -6.75
N ILE A 71 12.10 5.41 -7.98
CA ILE A 71 11.16 5.06 -9.06
C ILE A 71 10.30 3.87 -8.64
N GLU A 72 10.91 2.86 -8.01
CA GLU A 72 10.25 1.65 -7.51
C GLU A 72 9.17 2.00 -6.48
N ALA A 73 9.49 2.89 -5.53
CA ALA A 73 8.54 3.31 -4.50
C ALA A 73 7.32 4.01 -5.13
N LYS A 74 7.55 4.81 -6.17
CA LYS A 74 6.47 5.50 -6.92
C LYS A 74 5.60 4.49 -7.68
N ILE A 75 6.22 3.52 -8.36
CA ILE A 75 5.50 2.46 -9.08
C ILE A 75 4.67 1.62 -8.11
N PHE A 76 5.26 1.15 -7.01
CA PHE A 76 4.56 0.36 -6.01
C PHE A 76 3.40 1.13 -5.39
N ALA A 77 3.59 2.40 -5.02
CA ALA A 77 2.50 3.23 -4.49
C ALA A 77 1.33 3.38 -5.47
N ARG A 78 1.61 3.53 -6.78
CA ARG A 78 0.58 3.59 -7.83
C ARG A 78 -0.17 2.27 -7.98
N ILE A 79 0.53 1.14 -7.93
CA ILE A 79 -0.10 -0.19 -8.02
C ILE A 79 -0.98 -0.43 -6.80
N VAL A 80 -0.51 -0.11 -5.59
CA VAL A 80 -1.30 -0.24 -4.36
C VAL A 80 -2.56 0.62 -4.45
N LEU A 81 -2.47 1.88 -4.91
CA LEU A 81 -3.66 2.73 -5.13
C LEU A 81 -4.67 2.08 -6.06
N ARG A 82 -4.22 1.54 -7.19
CA ARG A 82 -5.10 0.86 -8.13
C ARG A 82 -5.74 -0.38 -7.52
N ASN A 83 -4.99 -1.15 -6.72
CA ASN A 83 -5.53 -2.31 -6.02
C ASN A 83 -6.61 -1.90 -5.00
N LEU A 84 -6.41 -0.80 -4.27
CA LEU A 84 -7.43 -0.27 -3.35
C LEU A 84 -8.72 0.11 -4.08
N GLU A 85 -8.61 0.77 -5.24
CA GLU A 85 -9.75 1.14 -6.09
C GLU A 85 -10.48 -0.10 -6.63
N LEU A 86 -9.76 -1.10 -7.12
CA LEU A 86 -10.33 -2.36 -7.60
C LEU A 86 -11.10 -3.09 -6.50
N HIS A 87 -10.57 -3.12 -5.27
CA HIS A 87 -11.25 -3.76 -4.14
C HIS A 87 -12.41 -2.92 -3.57
N GLN A 88 -12.49 -1.61 -3.86
CA GLN A 88 -13.66 -0.77 -3.53
C GLN A 88 -14.83 -1.00 -4.48
N ALA A 89 -14.56 -1.29 -5.76
CA ALA A 89 -15.60 -1.41 -6.77
C ALA A 89 -16.55 -2.60 -6.56
N GLY A 90 -16.13 -3.63 -5.80
CA GLY A 90 -16.89 -4.86 -5.61
C GLY A 90 -17.22 -5.58 -6.92
N PRO A 91 -17.76 -6.81 -6.90
CA PRO A 91 -18.44 -7.33 -8.08
C PRO A 91 -19.68 -6.44 -8.30
N SER A 92 -19.75 -5.76 -9.43
CA SER A 92 -21.02 -5.24 -9.94
C SER A 92 -22.00 -6.42 -9.94
N SER A 93 -23.04 -6.30 -9.10
CA SER A 93 -24.14 -7.26 -8.99
C SER A 93 -24.83 -7.46 -10.33
#